data_AF-A0A0P9SD79-F1
#
_entry.id   AF-A0A0P9SD79-F1
#
_cell.length_a   1.000
_cell.length_b   1.000
_cell.length_c   1.000
_cell.angle_alpha   90.00
_cell.angle_beta   90.00
_cell.angle_gamma   90.00
#
_symmetry.space_group_name_H-M   'P 1'
#
loop_
_entity.id
_entity.type
_entity.pdbx_description
1 polymer ?
#
loop_
_entity_poly.entity_id
_entity_poly.type
_entity_poly.pdbx_seq_one_letter_code
_entity_poly.pdbx_strand_id
1 'polypeptide(L)' 'MLDDPIALTRALLAFQTLNPPGDEEACAAFLAEQLSRHGFVCELQRFGERRFNLVAWLEGDG' A
#
# COMPACT_ATOMS: atom_id res chain seq x y z
N MET A 1 11.24 9.56 4.16
CA MET A 1 11.03 8.36 3.33
C MET A 1 11.34 7.17 4.23
N LEU A 2 10.51 6.11 4.24
CA LEU A 2 10.84 4.88 4.97
C LEU A 2 11.62 3.95 4.05
N ASP A 3 12.90 4.25 3.87
CA ASP A 3 13.81 3.45 3.03
C ASP A 3 14.43 2.30 3.82
N ASP A 4 14.34 2.40 5.14
CA ASP A 4 14.64 1.32 6.06
C ASP A 4 13.49 0.30 6.02
N PRO A 5 13.74 -0.95 5.58
CA PRO A 5 12.72 -1.99 5.55
C PRO A 5 12.14 -2.29 6.94
N ILE A 6 12.90 -2.09 8.02
CA ILE A 6 12.39 -2.31 9.38
C ILE A 6 11.41 -1.20 9.77
N ALA A 7 11.73 0.07 9.47
CA ALA A 7 10.81 1.18 9.70
C ALA A 7 9.54 1.06 8.86
N LEU A 8 9.65 0.68 7.59
CA LEU A 8 8.50 0.41 6.73
C LEU A 8 7.63 -0.71 7.31
N THR A 9 8.23 -1.84 7.69
CA THR A 9 7.50 -2.97 8.27
C THR A 9 6.79 -2.58 9.56
N ARG A 10 7.43 -1.81 10.45
CA ARG A 10 6.78 -1.30 11.68
C ARG A 10 5.59 -0.39 11.39
N ALA A 11 5.70 0.48 10.38
CA ALA A 11 4.59 1.34 9.97
C ALA A 11 3.42 0.50 9.44
N LEU A 12 3.68 -0.51 8.61
CA LEU A 12 2.65 -1.41 8.09
C LEU A 12 1.91 -2.17 9.20
N LEU A 13 2.64 -2.66 10.20
CA LEU A 13 2.06 -3.36 11.36
C LEU A 13 1.20 -2.45 12.27
N ALA A 14 1.31 -1.13 12.15
CA ALA A 14 0.52 -0.18 12.93
C ALA A 14 -0.89 0.06 12.35
N PHE A 15 -1.16 -0.35 11.11
CA PHE A 15 -2.49 -0.26 10.50
C PHE A 15 -3.39 -1.41 10.95
N GLN A 16 -4.69 -1.14 11.09
CA GLN A 16 -5.69 -2.14 11.49
C GLN A 16 -6.17 -3.00 10.32
N THR A 17 -5.31 -3.85 9.75
CA THR A 17 -5.66 -4.64 8.55
C THR A 17 -6.10 -6.08 8.85
N LEU A 18 -6.60 -6.36 10.06
CA LEU A 18 -7.04 -7.72 10.43
C LEU A 18 -8.40 -8.05 9.82
N ASN A 19 -8.51 -9.26 9.26
CA ASN A 19 -9.74 -9.78 8.65
C ASN A 19 -10.49 -10.69 9.66
N PRO A 20 -11.83 -10.60 9.88
CA PRO A 20 -12.82 -9.54 9.51
C PRO A 20 -13.16 -8.57 10.69
N PRO A 21 -13.66 -7.33 10.43
CA PRO A 21 -14.30 -6.85 9.19
C PRO A 21 -13.41 -6.18 8.13
N GLY A 22 -12.10 -5.95 8.38
CA GLY A 22 -11.18 -5.31 7.43
C GLY A 22 -11.20 -3.77 7.47
N ASP A 23 -10.02 -3.15 7.46
CA ASP A 23 -9.78 -1.70 7.39
C ASP A 23 -8.47 -1.40 6.63
N GLU A 24 -8.33 -2.01 5.46
CA GLU A 24 -7.10 -1.98 4.66
C GLU A 24 -6.87 -0.66 3.92
N GLU A 25 -7.90 0.19 3.77
CA GLU A 25 -7.86 1.44 2.99
C GLU A 25 -6.67 2.35 3.34
N ALA A 26 -6.47 2.63 4.64
CA ALA A 26 -5.39 3.50 5.08
C ALA A 26 -3.99 2.92 4.81
N CYS A 27 -3.84 1.60 4.98
CA CYS A 27 -2.60 0.89 4.69
C CYS A 27 -2.29 0.89 3.19
N ALA A 28 -3.31 0.64 2.36
CA ALA A 28 -3.18 0.65 0.91
C ALA A 28 -2.80 2.05 0.38
N ALA A 29 -3.44 3.11 0.90
CA ALA A 29 -3.11 4.49 0.53
C ALA A 29 -1.68 4.88 0.92
N PHE A 30 -1.24 4.49 2.12
CA PHE A 30 0.13 4.71 2.58
C PHE A 30 1.16 4.02 1.67
N LEU A 31 0.93 2.75 1.33
CA LEU A 31 1.82 2.01 0.43
C LEU A 31 1.85 2.61 -0.98
N ALA A 32 0.72 3.07 -1.50
CA ALA A 32 0.65 3.73 -2.80
C ALA A 32 1.52 4.99 -2.83
N GLU A 33 1.45 5.85 -1.80
CA GLU A 33 2.29 7.05 -1.71
C GLU A 33 3.79 6.69 -1.69
N GLN A 34 4.16 5.68 -0.91
CA GLN A 34 5.53 5.22 -0.79
C GLN A 34 6.08 4.66 -2.11
N LEU A 35 5.27 3.87 -2.83
CA LEU A 35 5.64 3.30 -4.13
C LEU A 35 5.71 4.37 -5.23
N SER A 36 4.76 5.29 -5.29
CA SER A 36 4.76 6.37 -6.28
C SER A 36 6.00 7.27 -6.18
N ARG A 37 6.52 7.49 -4.96
CA ARG A 37 7.79 8.20 -4.76
C ARG A 37 9.01 7.46 -5.33
N HIS A 38 8.91 6.14 -5.53
CA HIS A 38 9.94 5.30 -6.11
C HIS A 38 9.72 5.02 -7.61
N GLY A 39 8.81 5.76 -8.26
CA GLY A 39 8.57 5.67 -9.70
C GLY A 39 7.53 4.63 -10.11
N PHE A 40 6.86 3.97 -9.17
CA PHE A 40 5.74 3.09 -9.50
C PHE A 40 4.51 3.90 -9.87
N VAL A 41 3.80 3.45 -10.90
CA VAL A 41 2.41 3.83 -11.10
C VAL A 41 1.56 2.93 -10.21
N CYS A 42 0.61 3.52 -9.48
CA CYS A 42 -0.19 2.82 -8.48
C CYS A 42 -1.68 3.03 -8.72
N GLU A 43 -2.47 1.97 -8.52
CA GLU A 43 -3.93 1.99 -8.60
C GLU A 43 -4.53 1.35 -7.34
N LEU A 44 -5.47 2.06 -6.71
CA LEU A 44 -6.27 1.54 -5.60
C LEU A 44 -7.62 1.05 -6.11
N GLN A 45 -7.88 -0.23 -5.93
CA GLN A 45 -9.11 -0.88 -6.39
C GLN A 45 -10.00 -1.22 -5.21
N ARG A 46 -11.20 -0.64 -5.18
CA ARG A 46 -12.19 -0.91 -4.14
C ARG A 46 -12.82 -2.29 -4.37
N PHE A 47 -12.62 -3.20 -3.42
CA PHE A 47 -13.23 -4.53 -3.43
C PHE A 47 -14.50 -4.58 -2.57
N GLY A 48 -14.55 -3.82 -1.48
CA GLY A 48 -15.68 -3.74 -0.56
C GLY A 48 -15.64 -2.47 0.29
N GLU A 49 -16.52 -2.37 1.29
CA GLU A 49 -16.44 -1.27 2.26
C GLU A 49 -15.12 -1.36 3.02
N ARG A 50 -14.26 -0.33 2.88
CA ARG A 50 -12.92 -0.24 3.50
C ARG A 50 -11.92 -1.33 3.09
N ARG A 51 -12.27 -2.18 2.12
CA ARG A 51 -11.41 -3.23 1.58
C ARG A 51 -10.89 -2.83 0.20
N PHE A 52 -9.57 -2.69 0.11
CA PHE A 52 -8.89 -2.22 -1.10
C PHE A 52 -7.76 -3.16 -1.48
N ASN A 53 -7.57 -3.33 -2.79
CA ASN A 53 -6.35 -3.85 -3.36
C ASN A 53 -5.48 -2.68 -3.83
N LEU A 54 -4.17 -2.86 -3.75
CA LEU A 54 -3.19 -1.97 -4.37
C LEU A 54 -2.48 -2.73 -5.49
N VAL A 55 -2.58 -2.22 -6.71
CA VAL A 55 -1.80 -2.69 -7.86
C VAL A 55 -0.73 -1.65 -8.16
N ALA A 56 0.51 -2.06 -8.31
CA ALA A 56 1.63 -1.18 -8.63
C ALA A 56 2.50 -1.79 -9.72
N TRP A 57 2.95 -0.96 -10.66
CA TRP A 57 3.81 -1.38 -11.76
C TRP A 57 4.89 -0.34 -12.03
N LEU A 58 6.04 -0.83 -12.50
CA LEU A 58 7.13 -0.04 -13.01
C LEU A 58 7.24 -0.33 -14.50
N GLU A 59 7.34 0.71 -15.32
CA GLU A 59 7.52 0.57 -16.76
C GLU A 59 8.88 -0.09 -17.04
N GLY A 60 8.90 -1.08 -17.94
CA GLY A 60 10.13 -1.78 -18.32
C GLY A 60 10.73 -1.16 -19.58
N ASP A 61 12.06 -1.22 -19.71
CA ASP A 61 12.80 -0.54 -20.78
C ASP A 61 12.89 -1.33 -22.11
N GLY A 62 12.34 -2.55 -22.17
CA GLY A 62 12.36 -3.42 -23.36
C GLY A 62 13.58 -4.31 -23.49
#